data_AF-A0A183LTM5-F1
#
_entry.id   AF-A0A183LTM5-F1
#
_cell.length_a   1.000
_cell.length_b   1.000
_cell.length_c   1.000
_cell.angle_alpha   90.00
_cell.angle_beta   90.00
_cell.angle_gamma   90.00
#
_symmetry.space_group_name_H-M   'P 1'
#
loop_
_entity.id
_entity.type
_entity.pdbx_description
1 polymer ?
#
loop_
_entity_poly.entity_id
_entity_poly.type
_entity_poly.pdbx_seq_one_letter_code
_entity_poly.pdbx_strand_id
1 'polypeptide(L)'
;MIQESRNKKAAINTSRTRAEKAKAQVEYTEVNRQVKKSTRTDKRKYVEYLAMTAEKAVREENMKQLYDTIKKLSGHHSKPERPVKSKEGKVVTNIEEQQNRWVEHFKELLNRPAPLNPPNIEAAPTDLTIDVRPPAFKEISMAIRQIKSDKAVRPNNFPAKALKADVAANARILHILFNKVWDEEQVPTDWIE
;
A
#
# COMPACT_ATOMS: atom_id res chain seq x y z
N MET A 1 -36.21 -24.76 -6.80
CA MET A 1 -35.52 -23.98 -7.86
C MET A 1 -34.19 -24.57 -8.33
N ILE A 2 -33.10 -24.64 -7.54
CA ILE A 2 -31.82 -25.25 -8.02
C ILE A 2 -31.99 -26.76 -8.29
N GLN A 3 -32.58 -27.48 -7.34
CA GLN A 3 -32.84 -28.92 -7.50
C GLN A 3 -33.77 -29.20 -8.68
N GLU A 4 -34.76 -28.33 -8.89
CA GLU A 4 -35.69 -28.40 -10.02
C GLU A 4 -35.00 -28.19 -11.37
N SER A 5 -34.08 -27.23 -11.48
CA SER A 5 -33.23 -27.04 -12.66
C SER A 5 -32.39 -28.29 -12.96
N ARG A 6 -31.83 -28.93 -11.91
CA ARG A 6 -31.09 -30.19 -12.04
C ARG A 6 -31.98 -31.33 -12.55
N ASN A 7 -33.19 -31.45 -12.00
CA ASN A 7 -34.15 -32.49 -12.41
C ASN A 7 -34.59 -32.28 -13.88
N LYS A 8 -34.87 -31.05 -14.30
CA LYS A 8 -35.19 -30.73 -15.70
C LYS A 8 -34.02 -30.97 -16.65
N LYS A 9 -32.78 -30.74 -16.19
CA LYS A 9 -31.58 -31.08 -16.94
C LYS A 9 -31.41 -32.59 -17.11
N ALA A 10 -31.74 -33.38 -16.08
CA ALA A 10 -31.74 -34.84 -16.16
C ALA A 10 -32.79 -35.35 -17.16
N ALA A 11 -33.99 -34.76 -17.19
CA ALA A 11 -35.04 -35.11 -18.16
C ALA A 11 -34.63 -34.91 -19.62
N ILE A 12 -33.83 -33.87 -19.93
CA ILE A 12 -33.25 -33.69 -21.28
C ILE A 12 -32.30 -34.83 -21.64
N ASN A 13 -31.48 -35.27 -20.68
CA ASN A 13 -30.47 -36.31 -20.88
C ASN A 13 -31.09 -37.71 -21.05
N THR A 14 -32.25 -37.96 -20.43
CA THR A 14 -32.95 -39.26 -20.50
C THR A 14 -34.00 -39.33 -21.61
N SER A 15 -34.26 -38.23 -22.32
CA SER A 15 -35.23 -38.17 -23.43
C SER A 15 -34.81 -39.07 -24.60
N ARG A 16 -35.74 -39.89 -25.12
CA ARG A 16 -35.47 -40.88 -26.17
C ARG A 16 -35.77 -40.34 -27.58
N THR A 17 -36.76 -39.48 -27.73
CA THR A 17 -37.13 -38.89 -29.02
C THR A 17 -36.77 -37.41 -29.13
N ARG A 18 -36.62 -36.91 -30.36
CA ARG A 18 -36.33 -35.47 -30.63
C ARG A 18 -37.41 -34.54 -30.09
N ALA A 19 -38.69 -34.95 -30.18
CA ALA A 19 -39.82 -34.15 -29.74
C ALA A 19 -39.85 -34.00 -28.20
N GLU A 20 -39.63 -35.09 -27.46
CA GLU A 20 -39.53 -35.07 -26.00
C GLU A 20 -38.36 -34.21 -25.54
N LYS A 21 -37.20 -34.35 -26.19
CA LYS A 21 -36.01 -33.56 -25.88
C LYS A 21 -36.25 -32.07 -26.10
N ALA A 22 -36.94 -31.70 -27.19
CA ALA A 22 -37.30 -30.30 -27.47
C ALA A 22 -38.22 -29.73 -26.38
N LYS A 23 -39.23 -30.49 -25.95
CA LYS A 23 -40.15 -30.07 -24.86
C LYS A 23 -39.42 -29.91 -23.52
N ALA A 24 -38.60 -30.89 -23.13
CA ALA A 24 -37.79 -30.84 -21.91
C ALA A 24 -36.77 -29.67 -21.93
N GLN A 25 -36.24 -29.36 -23.11
CA GLN A 25 -35.32 -28.23 -23.29
C GLN A 25 -36.00 -26.89 -23.04
N VAL A 26 -37.23 -26.68 -23.52
CA VAL A 26 -37.99 -25.45 -23.26
C VAL A 26 -38.22 -25.27 -21.75
N GLU A 27 -38.68 -26.33 -21.06
CA GLU A 27 -38.92 -26.30 -19.61
C GLU A 27 -37.64 -26.02 -18.81
N TYR A 28 -36.52 -26.66 -19.16
CA TYR A 28 -35.22 -26.39 -18.52
C TYR A 28 -34.78 -24.94 -18.73
N THR A 29 -35.01 -24.38 -19.92
CA THR A 29 -34.56 -23.03 -20.25
C THR A 29 -35.24 -21.97 -19.36
N GLU A 30 -36.54 -22.13 -19.11
CA GLU A 30 -37.29 -21.22 -18.24
C GLU A 30 -36.85 -21.34 -16.77
N VAL A 31 -36.73 -22.57 -16.24
CA VAL A 31 -36.27 -22.77 -14.86
C VAL A 31 -34.84 -22.27 -14.67
N ASN A 32 -33.95 -22.50 -15.65
CA ASN A 32 -32.56 -22.03 -15.60
C ASN A 32 -32.48 -20.50 -15.68
N ARG A 33 -33.38 -19.84 -16.42
CA ARG A 33 -33.50 -18.38 -16.45
C ARG A 33 -33.86 -17.85 -15.06
N GLN A 34 -34.82 -18.48 -14.39
CA GLN A 34 -35.24 -18.10 -13.03
C GLN A 34 -34.12 -18.31 -12.00
N VAL A 35 -33.42 -19.44 -12.04
CA VAL A 35 -32.25 -19.69 -11.17
C VAL A 35 -31.16 -18.64 -11.40
N LYS A 36 -30.81 -18.33 -12.65
CA LYS A 36 -29.82 -17.28 -12.94
C LYS A 36 -30.26 -15.91 -12.41
N LYS A 37 -31.56 -15.58 -12.53
CA LYS A 37 -32.11 -14.33 -12.01
C LYS A 37 -32.01 -14.28 -10.49
N SER A 38 -32.38 -15.35 -9.79
CA SER A 38 -32.28 -15.39 -8.32
C SER A 38 -30.82 -15.30 -7.85
N THR A 39 -29.90 -16.05 -8.46
CA THR A 39 -28.47 -15.99 -8.10
C THR A 39 -27.90 -14.58 -8.27
N ARG A 40 -28.30 -13.85 -9.33
CA ARG A 40 -27.91 -12.45 -9.51
C ARG A 40 -28.48 -11.54 -8.41
N THR A 41 -29.75 -11.73 -8.06
CA THR A 41 -30.41 -10.99 -6.98
C THR A 41 -29.74 -11.27 -5.63
N ASP A 42 -29.47 -12.52 -5.31
CA ASP A 42 -28.84 -12.93 -4.05
C ASP A 42 -27.42 -12.38 -3.94
N LYS A 43 -26.65 -12.43 -5.05
CA LYS A 43 -25.33 -11.80 -5.12
C LYS A 43 -25.41 -10.28 -4.87
N ARG A 44 -26.40 -9.60 -5.45
CA ARG A 44 -26.60 -8.16 -5.22
C ARG A 44 -26.94 -7.88 -3.75
N LYS A 45 -27.88 -8.62 -3.17
CA LYS A 45 -28.25 -8.50 -1.75
C LYS A 45 -27.06 -8.71 -0.81
N TYR A 46 -26.20 -9.69 -1.11
CA TYR A 46 -25.01 -9.95 -0.33
C TYR A 46 -24.02 -8.78 -0.39
N VAL A 47 -23.79 -8.22 -1.57
CA VAL A 47 -22.92 -7.04 -1.75
C VAL A 47 -23.49 -5.81 -1.04
N GLU A 48 -24.80 -5.57 -1.15
CA GLU A 48 -25.49 -4.49 -0.44
C GLU A 48 -25.37 -4.64 1.09
N TYR A 49 -25.54 -5.86 1.61
CA TYR A 49 -25.34 -6.16 3.04
C TYR A 49 -23.91 -5.84 3.51
N LEU A 50 -22.89 -6.21 2.72
CA LEU A 50 -21.50 -5.88 3.03
C LEU A 50 -21.27 -4.36 3.00
N ALA A 51 -21.83 -3.64 2.03
CA ALA A 51 -21.72 -2.18 1.96
C ALA A 51 -22.35 -1.50 3.18
N MET A 52 -23.57 -1.91 3.57
CA MET A 52 -24.23 -1.42 4.79
C MET A 52 -23.42 -1.71 6.05
N THR A 53 -22.78 -2.88 6.12
CA THR A 53 -21.91 -3.26 7.23
C THR A 53 -20.67 -2.36 7.31
N ALA A 54 -20.06 -2.03 6.17
CA ALA A 54 -18.94 -1.11 6.11
C ALA A 54 -19.35 0.30 6.57
N GLU A 55 -20.49 0.83 6.09
CA GLU A 55 -21.00 2.13 6.54
C GLU A 55 -21.30 2.17 8.05
N LYS A 56 -21.85 1.08 8.60
CA LYS A 56 -22.09 0.95 10.03
C LYS A 56 -20.76 0.98 10.81
N ALA A 57 -19.75 0.25 10.34
CA ALA A 57 -18.44 0.24 10.97
C ALA A 57 -17.78 1.63 10.98
N VAL A 58 -17.99 2.45 9.94
CA VAL A 58 -17.54 3.86 9.93
C VAL A 58 -18.24 4.67 11.03
N ARG A 59 -19.56 4.53 11.16
CA ARG A 59 -20.33 5.24 12.19
C ARG A 59 -19.95 4.84 13.61
N GLU A 60 -19.51 3.61 13.81
CA GLU A 60 -19.06 3.06 15.09
C GLU A 60 -17.54 3.22 15.30
N GLU A 61 -16.84 3.92 14.41
CA GLU A 61 -15.37 4.10 14.41
C GLU A 61 -14.57 2.78 14.49
N ASN A 62 -15.18 1.67 14.06
CA ASN A 62 -14.57 0.34 14.06
C ASN A 62 -13.75 0.10 12.78
N MET A 63 -12.55 0.68 12.76
CA MET A 63 -11.63 0.65 11.61
C MET A 63 -11.22 -0.77 11.20
N LYS A 64 -11.15 -1.71 12.15
CA LYS A 64 -10.81 -3.12 11.86
C LYS A 64 -11.90 -3.78 11.02
N GLN A 65 -13.16 -3.64 11.44
CA GLN A 65 -14.30 -4.22 10.72
C GLN A 65 -14.53 -3.55 9.36
N LEU A 66 -14.26 -2.25 9.26
CA LEU A 66 -14.27 -1.52 7.99
C LEU A 66 -13.26 -2.13 7.00
N TYR A 67 -12.00 -2.28 7.41
CA TYR A 67 -10.94 -2.83 6.58
C TYR A 67 -11.25 -4.26 6.11
N ASP A 68 -11.68 -5.14 7.03
CA ASP A 68 -12.04 -6.53 6.69
C ASP A 68 -13.21 -6.61 5.70
N THR A 69 -14.19 -5.71 5.83
CA THR A 69 -15.36 -5.66 4.94
C THR A 69 -14.99 -5.12 3.56
N ILE A 70 -14.19 -4.07 3.49
CA ILE A 70 -13.65 -3.52 2.23
C ILE A 70 -12.80 -4.59 1.51
N LYS A 71 -11.95 -5.31 2.24
CA LYS A 71 -11.13 -6.40 1.71
C LYS A 71 -11.98 -7.54 1.13
N LYS A 72 -13.12 -7.86 1.74
CA LYS A 72 -14.10 -8.82 1.20
C LYS A 72 -14.77 -8.29 -0.08
N LEU A 73 -15.14 -7.01 -0.11
CA LEU A 73 -15.78 -6.35 -1.26
C LEU A 73 -14.85 -6.20 -2.47
N SER A 74 -13.57 -5.89 -2.23
CA SER A 74 -12.58 -5.70 -3.30
C SER A 74 -12.23 -6.99 -4.04
N GLY A 75 -12.62 -8.16 -3.51
CA GLY A 75 -12.22 -9.46 -4.05
C GLY A 75 -10.72 -9.71 -3.96
N HIS A 76 -10.29 -10.94 -4.24
CA HIS A 76 -8.86 -11.26 -4.36
C HIS A 76 -8.32 -10.71 -5.69
N HIS A 77 -7.83 -9.48 -5.69
CA HIS A 77 -6.87 -9.02 -6.67
C HIS A 77 -5.49 -9.52 -6.21
N SER A 78 -5.28 -10.83 -6.23
CA SER A 78 -3.91 -11.34 -6.16
C SER A 78 -3.23 -10.82 -7.41
N LYS A 79 -2.23 -9.96 -7.24
CA LYS A 79 -1.24 -9.80 -8.30
C LYS A 79 -0.74 -11.21 -8.61
N PRO A 80 -0.55 -11.61 -9.88
CA PRO A 80 0.20 -12.82 -10.14
C PRO A 80 1.54 -12.65 -9.42
N GLU A 81 1.87 -13.60 -8.55
CA GLU A 81 3.21 -13.66 -7.96
C GLU A 81 4.20 -13.62 -9.13
N ARG A 82 5.06 -12.61 -9.15
CA ARG A 82 6.15 -12.58 -10.11
C ARG A 82 7.10 -13.70 -9.70
N PRO A 83 7.22 -14.79 -10.48
CA PRO A 83 8.04 -15.89 -10.05
C PRO A 83 9.50 -15.46 -10.00
N VAL A 84 10.17 -15.72 -8.89
CA VAL A 84 11.62 -15.50 -8.78
C VAL A 84 12.31 -16.46 -9.74
N LYS A 85 13.27 -15.95 -10.52
CA LYS A 85 14.04 -16.77 -11.45
C LYS A 85 15.38 -17.18 -10.85
N SER A 86 15.78 -18.43 -11.07
CA SER A 86 17.12 -18.92 -10.79
C SER A 86 18.16 -18.15 -11.64
N LYS A 87 19.44 -18.36 -11.35
CA LYS A 87 20.53 -17.75 -12.12
C LYS A 87 20.51 -18.16 -13.60
N GLU A 88 20.01 -19.36 -13.89
CA GLU A 88 19.82 -19.94 -15.23
C GLU A 88 18.49 -19.50 -15.89
N GLY A 89 17.73 -18.60 -15.24
CA GLY A 89 16.48 -18.06 -15.77
C GLY A 89 15.24 -18.94 -15.59
N LYS A 90 15.34 -20.07 -14.87
CA LYS A 90 14.21 -20.96 -14.58
C LYS A 90 13.35 -20.40 -13.45
N VAL A 91 12.04 -20.59 -13.53
CA VAL A 91 11.10 -20.14 -12.49
C VAL A 91 11.24 -21.02 -11.24
N VAL A 92 11.45 -20.39 -10.09
CA VAL A 92 11.58 -21.02 -8.77
C VAL A 92 10.25 -20.92 -8.02
N THR A 93 9.62 -22.07 -7.76
CA THR A 93 8.30 -22.17 -7.11
C THR A 93 8.38 -22.53 -5.62
N ASN A 94 9.52 -23.05 -5.13
CA ASN A 94 9.71 -23.43 -3.74
C ASN A 94 10.23 -22.24 -2.91
N ILE A 95 9.65 -22.01 -1.73
CA ILE A 95 10.02 -20.91 -0.80
C ILE A 95 11.49 -21.02 -0.36
N GLU A 96 11.99 -22.22 -0.07
CA GLU A 96 13.38 -22.42 0.36
C GLU A 96 14.37 -22.05 -0.77
N GLU A 97 14.07 -22.48 -1.99
CA GLU A 97 14.85 -22.13 -3.17
C GLU A 97 14.80 -20.63 -3.48
N GLN A 98 13.66 -19.97 -3.24
CA GLN A 98 13.56 -18.51 -3.37
C GLN A 98 14.45 -17.79 -2.35
N GLN A 99 14.47 -18.24 -1.09
CA GLN A 99 15.35 -17.67 -0.07
C GLN A 99 16.81 -17.87 -0.44
N ASN A 100 17.20 -19.07 -0.90
CA ASN A 100 18.55 -19.35 -1.36
C ASN A 100 18.94 -18.47 -2.56
N ARG A 101 18.04 -18.25 -3.51
CA ARG A 101 18.26 -17.35 -4.65
C ARG A 101 18.47 -15.88 -4.22
N TRP A 102 17.76 -15.43 -3.18
CA TRP A 102 17.97 -14.12 -2.58
C TRP A 102 19.33 -14.03 -1.90
N VAL A 103 19.71 -15.04 -1.11
CA VAL A 103 21.02 -15.11 -0.45
C VAL A 103 22.15 -15.06 -1.47
N GLU A 104 22.06 -15.82 -2.57
CA GLU A 104 23.03 -15.78 -3.66
C GLU A 104 23.12 -14.39 -4.31
N HIS A 105 21.99 -13.78 -4.63
CA HIS A 105 21.94 -12.46 -5.26
C HIS A 105 22.66 -11.41 -4.42
N PHE A 106 22.33 -11.35 -3.12
CA PHE A 106 22.91 -10.38 -2.21
C PHE A 106 24.38 -10.69 -1.91
N LYS A 107 24.77 -11.96 -1.88
CA LYS A 107 26.18 -12.33 -1.72
C LYS A 107 27.02 -11.81 -2.89
N GLU A 108 26.58 -12.00 -4.13
CA GLU A 108 27.28 -11.49 -5.31
C GLU A 108 27.31 -9.96 -5.37
N LEU A 109 26.20 -9.32 -5.01
CA LEU A 109 26.08 -7.86 -5.07
C LEU A 109 26.91 -7.15 -4.00
N LEU A 110 26.87 -7.64 -2.76
CA LEU A 110 27.47 -6.96 -1.60
C LEU A 110 28.92 -7.39 -1.34
N ASN A 111 29.34 -8.59 -1.75
CA ASN A 111 30.71 -9.08 -1.54
C ASN A 111 31.56 -9.03 -2.81
N ARG A 112 31.33 -8.04 -3.67
CA ARG A 112 32.16 -7.86 -4.86
C ARG A 112 33.59 -7.49 -4.43
N PRO A 113 34.64 -8.19 -4.93
CA PRO A 113 36.02 -7.82 -4.64
C PRO A 113 36.31 -6.41 -5.16
N ALA A 114 37.23 -5.71 -4.50
CA ALA A 114 37.68 -4.40 -4.95
C ALA A 114 38.08 -4.48 -6.43
N PRO A 115 37.61 -3.55 -7.29
CA PRO A 115 37.98 -3.56 -8.70
C PRO A 115 39.51 -3.48 -8.83
N LEU A 116 40.09 -4.33 -9.68
CA LEU A 116 41.54 -4.40 -9.93
C LEU A 116 42.14 -3.05 -10.35
N ASN A 117 41.33 -2.23 -11.02
CA ASN A 117 41.67 -0.86 -11.35
C ASN A 117 40.79 0.05 -10.47
N PRO A 118 41.32 0.59 -9.36
CA PRO A 118 40.59 1.60 -8.61
C PRO A 118 40.30 2.77 -9.57
N PRO A 119 39.07 3.30 -9.59
CA PRO A 119 38.78 4.52 -10.34
C PRO A 119 39.76 5.62 -9.88
N ASN A 120 40.40 6.29 -10.83
CA ASN A 120 41.19 7.48 -10.54
C ASN A 120 40.21 8.62 -10.21
N ILE A 121 39.80 8.70 -8.95
CA ILE A 121 38.93 9.77 -8.45
C ILE A 121 39.86 10.95 -8.19
N GLU A 122 39.80 11.98 -9.04
CA GLU A 122 40.39 13.27 -8.72
C GLU A 122 39.89 13.71 -7.35
N ALA A 123 40.82 14.10 -6.46
CA ALA A 123 40.48 14.53 -5.12
C ALA A 123 39.40 15.62 -5.20
N ALA A 124 38.25 15.36 -4.57
CA ALA A 124 37.22 16.37 -4.43
C ALA A 124 37.86 17.60 -3.76
N PRO A 125 37.58 18.83 -4.23
CA PRO A 125 38.06 20.03 -3.57
C PRO A 125 37.69 19.98 -2.08
N THR A 126 38.69 19.96 -1.21
CA THR A 126 38.53 19.79 0.25
C THR A 126 37.72 20.93 0.86
N ASP A 127 37.82 22.12 0.28
CA ASP A 127 37.08 23.30 0.72
C ASP A 127 35.80 23.44 -0.11
N LEU A 128 34.79 22.65 0.25
CA LEU A 128 33.44 23.13 0.04
C LEU A 128 33.32 24.42 0.86
N THR A 129 33.07 25.54 0.21
CA THR A 129 32.80 26.83 0.86
C THR A 129 31.44 26.76 1.55
N ILE A 130 31.37 25.95 2.61
CA ILE A 130 30.21 25.83 3.49
C ILE A 130 30.39 26.93 4.52
N ASP A 131 29.37 27.77 4.66
CA ASP A 131 29.35 28.79 5.70
C ASP A 131 29.25 28.09 7.07
N VAL A 132 30.33 28.11 7.83
CA VAL A 132 30.44 27.56 9.19
C VAL A 132 30.01 28.55 10.26
N ARG A 133 29.21 29.56 9.89
CA ARG A 133 28.65 30.52 10.83
C ARG A 133 27.40 29.97 11.50
N PRO A 134 27.13 30.37 12.75
CA PRO A 134 25.88 30.06 13.40
C PRO A 134 24.70 30.61 12.58
N PRO A 135 23.56 29.91 12.54
CA PRO A 135 22.40 30.30 11.73
C PRO A 135 21.93 31.72 12.04
N ALA A 136 21.84 32.59 11.03
CA ALA A 136 21.42 33.96 11.25
C ALA A 136 19.90 34.05 11.44
N PHE A 137 19.45 34.96 12.31
CA PHE A 137 18.03 35.23 12.54
C PHE A 137 17.22 35.44 11.26
N LYS A 138 17.80 36.15 10.27
CA LYS A 138 17.15 36.39 8.97
C LYS A 138 16.93 35.10 8.18
N GLU A 139 17.90 34.19 8.19
CA GLU A 139 17.83 32.91 7.49
C GLU A 139 16.71 32.05 8.08
N ILE A 140 16.65 31.98 9.41
CA ILE A 140 15.59 31.26 10.14
C ILE A 140 14.22 31.85 9.82
N SER A 141 14.09 33.19 9.81
CA SER A 141 12.83 33.86 9.46
C SER A 141 12.39 33.57 8.02
N MET A 142 13.33 33.55 7.06
CA MET A 142 13.01 33.20 5.68
C MET A 142 12.63 31.74 5.53
N ALA A 143 13.34 30.82 6.21
CA ALA A 143 13.05 29.40 6.20
C ALA A 143 11.63 29.12 6.71
N ILE A 144 11.23 29.72 7.84
CA ILE A 144 9.87 29.60 8.40
C ILE A 144 8.80 30.01 7.37
N ARG A 145 9.03 31.11 6.62
CA ARG A 145 8.10 31.57 5.58
C ARG A 145 7.97 30.57 4.43
N GLN A 146 9.05 29.89 4.06
CA GLN A 146 9.10 28.92 2.96
C GLN A 146 8.53 27.53 3.30
N ILE A 147 8.31 27.20 4.58
CA ILE A 147 7.71 25.91 4.99
C ILE A 147 6.37 25.70 4.28
N LYS A 148 6.10 24.52 3.71
CA LYS A 148 4.79 24.22 3.10
C LYS A 148 3.71 24.04 4.18
N SER A 149 2.58 24.71 4.04
CA SER A 149 1.49 24.70 5.04
C SER A 149 0.57 23.49 4.97
N ASP A 150 0.66 22.68 3.90
CA ASP A 150 -0.30 21.60 3.58
C ASP A 150 0.25 20.19 3.87
N LYS A 151 1.23 20.05 4.77
CA LYS A 151 1.73 18.73 5.21
C LYS A 151 0.93 18.21 6.41
N ALA A 152 0.66 16.91 6.42
CA ALA A 152 0.00 16.22 7.53
C ALA A 152 0.78 16.43 8.85
N VAL A 153 0.05 16.62 9.95
CA VAL A 153 0.59 16.80 11.30
C VAL A 153 1.32 15.52 11.70
N ARG A 154 2.64 15.61 11.93
CA ARG A 154 3.44 14.54 12.53
C ARG A 154 2.96 14.35 14.00
N PRO A 155 3.08 13.15 14.60
CA PRO A 155 2.66 12.87 15.99
C PRO A 155 3.05 13.91 17.08
N ASN A 156 4.06 14.76 16.85
CA ASN A 156 4.42 15.87 17.75
C ASN A 156 3.46 17.10 17.70
N ASN A 157 2.30 17.01 17.06
CA ASN A 157 1.20 18.00 17.13
C ASN A 157 1.54 19.48 16.85
N PHE A 158 2.67 19.79 16.22
CA PHE A 158 3.06 21.16 15.90
C PHE A 158 2.83 21.47 14.41
N PRO A 159 1.75 22.18 14.05
CA PRO A 159 1.45 22.43 12.64
C PRO A 159 2.39 23.48 12.06
N ALA A 160 2.79 23.30 10.79
CA ALA A 160 3.55 24.30 10.03
C ALA A 160 2.87 25.69 10.02
N LYS A 161 1.54 25.73 10.19
CA LYS A 161 0.78 26.98 10.36
C LYS A 161 1.10 27.70 11.68
N ALA A 162 1.37 26.98 12.77
CA ALA A 162 1.74 27.60 14.05
C ALA A 162 3.11 28.31 13.95
N LEU A 163 4.07 27.71 13.25
CA LEU A 163 5.37 28.35 12.97
C LEU A 163 5.23 29.66 12.20
N LYS A 164 4.26 29.72 11.29
CA LYS A 164 4.00 30.90 10.45
C LYS A 164 3.12 31.96 11.10
N ALA A 165 2.42 31.64 12.20
CA ALA A 165 1.50 32.57 12.85
C ALA A 165 2.22 33.80 13.43
N ASP A 166 3.37 33.58 14.07
CA ASP A 166 4.28 34.64 14.50
C ASP A 166 5.73 34.29 14.11
N VAL A 167 6.11 34.66 12.89
CA VAL A 167 7.45 34.38 12.35
C VAL A 167 8.54 35.02 13.20
N ALA A 168 8.31 36.20 13.78
CA ALA A 168 9.34 36.93 14.52
C ALA A 168 9.59 36.28 15.88
N ALA A 169 8.54 35.97 16.65
CA ALA A 169 8.68 35.29 17.93
C ALA A 169 9.25 33.88 17.75
N ASN A 170 8.74 33.11 16.79
CA ASN A 170 9.20 31.75 16.53
C ASN A 170 10.65 31.73 16.02
N ALA A 171 11.06 32.67 15.16
CA ALA A 171 12.45 32.77 14.73
C ALA A 171 13.39 33.14 15.89
N ARG A 172 12.95 33.93 16.87
CA ARG A 172 13.77 34.27 18.05
C ARG A 172 14.01 33.05 18.92
N ILE A 173 12.96 32.27 19.18
CA ILE A 173 13.04 31.04 19.97
C ILE A 173 13.98 30.03 19.28
N LEU A 174 13.78 29.81 17.98
CA LEU A 174 14.62 28.89 17.19
C LEU A 174 16.08 29.37 17.08
N HIS A 175 16.31 30.67 16.94
CA HIS A 175 17.67 31.24 16.91
C HIS A 175 18.43 30.97 18.21
N ILE A 176 17.78 31.12 19.37
CA ILE A 176 18.39 30.79 20.66
C ILE A 176 18.75 29.30 20.73
N LEU A 177 17.81 28.43 20.33
CA LEU A 177 18.02 26.99 20.36
C LEU A 177 19.14 26.54 19.41
N PHE A 178 19.12 27.01 18.16
CA PHE A 178 20.12 26.64 17.16
C PHE A 178 21.52 27.11 17.52
N ASN A 179 21.66 28.33 18.08
CA ASN A 179 22.96 28.79 18.56
C ASN A 179 23.46 27.96 19.73
N LYS A 180 22.57 27.57 20.65
CA LYS A 180 22.94 26.68 21.76
C LYS A 180 23.44 25.32 21.28
N VAL A 181 22.74 24.70 20.31
CA VAL A 181 23.18 23.42 19.70
C VAL A 181 24.47 23.60 18.92
N TRP A 182 24.65 24.74 18.24
CA TRP A 182 25.87 25.06 17.50
C TRP A 182 27.08 25.21 18.42
N ASP A 183 26.92 25.88 19.56
CA ASP A 183 28.01 26.14 20.50
C ASP A 183 28.34 24.91 21.38
N GLU A 184 27.32 24.13 21.78
CA GLU A 184 27.49 22.97 22.67
C GLU A 184 27.76 21.67 21.92
N GLU A 185 27.54 21.62 20.60
CA GLU A 185 27.56 20.42 19.74
C GLU A 185 26.70 19.25 20.28
N GLN A 186 25.72 19.56 21.12
CA GLN A 186 24.85 18.59 21.82
C GLN A 186 23.39 18.82 21.44
N VAL A 187 22.67 17.74 21.17
CA VAL A 187 21.22 17.80 20.88
C VAL A 187 20.45 17.69 22.21
N PRO A 188 19.36 18.45 22.43
CA PRO A 188 18.54 18.30 23.62
C PRO A 188 18.12 16.84 23.84
N THR A 189 18.27 16.33 25.06
CA THR A 189 17.96 14.94 25.43
C THR A 189 16.52 14.55 25.12
N ASP A 190 15.59 15.51 25.19
CA ASP A 190 14.16 15.34 24.89
C ASP A 190 13.89 14.99 23.40
N TRP A 191 14.92 15.01 22.53
CA TRP A 191 14.82 14.69 21.10
C TRP A 191 15.36 13.29 20.75
N ILE A 192 15.88 12.53 21.71
CA ILE A 192 16.51 11.22 21.51
C ILE A 192 15.53 10.03 21.73
N GLU A 193 14.26 10.31 22.06
CA GLU A 193 13.19 9.28 22.17
C GLU A 193 12.72 8.69 20.83
#